data_AF-A0A1F5L806-F1
#
_entry.id   AF-A0A1F5L806-F1
#
_cell.length_a   1.000
_cell.length_b   1.000
_cell.length_c   1.000
_cell.angle_alpha   90.00
_cell.angle_beta   90.00
_cell.angle_gamma   90.00
#
_symmetry.space_group_name_H-M   'P 1'
#
loop_
_entity.id
_entity.type
_entity.pdbx_description
1 polymer ?
#
loop_
_entity_poly.entity_id
_entity_poly.type
_entity_poly.pdbx_seq_one_letter_code
_entity_poly.pdbx_strand_id
1 'polypeptide(L)'
;MLSQARTIFRKLRGSNSRSSRGKEPAPSAPATTVESGIVDPSPRAIHVSDAKRSPTKLPRKPYSDAQSITMIVVDTKGATDYWKLYRLLLREKKYGYEFDPTDEPETDYFCGNYIYNVCFIPPSTSSAYYCLMQHICLVFTYDASSRDSWDEVVAVYERIRNRYKDGVLPFLTIMIAAIDEGEASVSHAEAEAFATQRDYLFIKFSPTTGRGICDAVGLVVELAYGARDQYTMDKKGYAQR
;
A
#
# COMPACT_ATOMS: atom_id res chain seq x y z
N MET A 1 -17.36 -5.12 -4.92
CA MET A 1 -16.48 -5.39 -6.08
C MET A 1 -14.98 -5.20 -5.82
N LEU A 2 -14.56 -4.73 -4.63
CA LEU A 2 -13.14 -4.72 -4.19
C LEU A 2 -12.47 -6.12 -4.12
N SER A 3 -13.23 -7.22 -4.12
CA SER A 3 -12.68 -8.57 -3.87
C SER A 3 -11.93 -9.17 -5.07
N GLN A 4 -12.28 -8.81 -6.32
CA GLN A 4 -11.60 -9.36 -7.50
C GLN A 4 -10.20 -8.77 -7.69
N ALA A 5 -10.04 -7.45 -7.54
CA ALA A 5 -8.72 -6.80 -7.57
C ALA A 5 -7.79 -7.36 -6.50
N ARG A 6 -8.30 -7.58 -5.27
CA ARG A 6 -7.53 -8.15 -4.15
C ARG A 6 -7.14 -9.62 -4.35
N THR A 7 -7.95 -10.39 -5.08
CA THR A 7 -7.65 -11.80 -5.40
C THR A 7 -6.49 -11.93 -6.39
N ILE A 8 -6.35 -10.97 -7.32
CA ILE A 8 -5.25 -10.95 -8.31
C ILE A 8 -3.90 -10.71 -7.61
N PHE A 9 -3.85 -9.83 -6.62
CA PHE A 9 -2.62 -9.56 -5.85
C PHE A 9 -2.15 -10.74 -5.00
N ARG A 10 -3.05 -11.54 -4.42
CA ARG A 10 -2.66 -12.79 -3.71
C ARG A 10 -1.98 -13.80 -4.63
N LYS A 11 -2.40 -13.91 -5.90
CA LYS A 11 -1.79 -14.85 -6.86
C LYS A 11 -0.36 -14.49 -7.25
N LEU A 12 0.00 -13.20 -7.22
CA LEU A 12 1.37 -12.76 -7.55
C LEU A 12 2.39 -13.08 -6.43
N ARG A 13 1.94 -13.29 -5.18
CA ARG A 13 2.81 -13.63 -4.04
C ARG A 13 3.18 -15.12 -3.97
N GLY A 14 2.50 -15.99 -4.72
CA GLY A 14 2.65 -17.45 -4.64
C GLY A 14 3.65 -18.09 -5.60
N SER A 15 4.23 -17.36 -6.55
CA SER A 15 4.95 -17.96 -7.69
C SER A 15 6.47 -18.03 -7.58
N ASN A 16 7.07 -17.69 -6.42
CA ASN A 16 8.52 -17.79 -6.22
C ASN A 16 8.91 -18.95 -5.30
N SER A 17 8.80 -20.18 -5.81
CA SER A 17 9.59 -21.31 -5.32
C SER A 17 10.31 -22.00 -6.48
N ARG A 18 11.62 -21.74 -6.60
CA ARG A 18 12.53 -22.49 -7.46
C ARG A 18 12.62 -23.94 -6.97
N SER A 19 12.39 -24.90 -7.86
CA SER A 19 12.98 -26.24 -7.76
C SER A 19 13.43 -26.70 -9.13
N SER A 20 14.75 -26.75 -9.29
CA SER A 20 15.47 -27.28 -10.44
C SER A 20 15.67 -28.79 -10.28
N ARG A 21 15.14 -29.59 -11.20
CA ARG A 21 15.74 -30.89 -11.57
C ARG A 21 15.20 -31.35 -12.91
N GLY A 22 16.09 -31.37 -13.92
CA GLY A 22 15.77 -31.84 -15.25
C GLY A 22 15.72 -33.36 -15.35
N LYS A 23 14.91 -33.85 -16.29
CA LYS A 23 15.17 -35.02 -17.15
C LYS A 23 14.46 -34.79 -18.50
N GLU A 24 15.13 -35.17 -19.58
CA GLU A 24 14.72 -35.08 -20.99
C GLU A 24 13.47 -35.91 -21.36
N PRO A 25 12.86 -35.67 -22.55
CA PRO A 25 11.46 -36.00 -22.83
C PRO A 25 11.25 -37.32 -23.61
N ALA A 26 10.01 -37.82 -23.58
CA ALA A 26 9.46 -38.79 -24.52
C ALA A 26 8.09 -38.30 -25.07
N PRO A 27 7.66 -38.73 -26.27
CA PRO A 27 6.93 -37.85 -27.20
C PRO A 27 5.40 -38.03 -27.25
N SER A 28 4.75 -36.92 -27.62
CA SER A 28 3.53 -36.78 -28.44
C SER A 28 2.16 -37.21 -27.88
N ALA A 29 1.36 -36.20 -27.53
CA ALA A 29 -0.09 -36.18 -27.73
C ALA A 29 -0.51 -34.74 -28.17
N PRO A 30 -1.59 -34.57 -28.96
CA PRO A 30 -1.85 -33.33 -29.68
C PRO A 30 -2.29 -32.21 -28.74
N ALA A 31 -1.62 -31.06 -28.84
CA ALA A 31 -1.94 -29.87 -28.06
C ALA A 31 -3.19 -29.19 -28.63
N THR A 32 -4.28 -29.24 -27.89
CA THR A 32 -5.37 -28.26 -28.01
C THR A 32 -4.82 -26.94 -27.49
N THR A 33 -4.49 -26.03 -28.39
CA THR A 33 -4.08 -24.66 -28.07
C THR A 33 -5.28 -23.93 -27.47
N VAL A 34 -5.42 -23.99 -26.14
CA VAL A 34 -6.21 -23.00 -25.41
C VAL A 34 -5.39 -21.71 -25.49
N GLU A 35 -5.83 -20.77 -26.32
CA GLU A 35 -5.39 -19.39 -26.24
C GLU A 35 -5.69 -18.87 -24.84
N SER A 36 -4.69 -19.01 -23.96
CA SER A 36 -4.59 -18.23 -22.73
C SER A 36 -4.46 -16.78 -23.17
N GLY A 37 -5.59 -16.07 -23.24
CA GLY A 37 -5.61 -14.64 -23.43
C GLY A 37 -4.54 -14.00 -22.55
N ILE A 38 -3.60 -13.30 -23.16
CA ILE A 38 -2.56 -12.57 -22.44
C ILE A 38 -3.29 -11.45 -21.69
N VAL A 39 -3.62 -11.71 -20.42
CA VAL A 39 -4.06 -10.66 -19.51
C VAL A 39 -2.83 -9.79 -19.30
N ASP A 40 -2.84 -8.59 -19.89
CA ASP A 40 -1.81 -7.58 -19.64
C ASP A 40 -1.69 -7.42 -18.12
N PRO A 41 -0.49 -7.65 -17.53
CA PRO A 41 -0.34 -7.56 -16.09
C PRO A 41 -0.79 -6.18 -15.60
N SER A 42 -1.54 -6.16 -14.49
CA SER A 42 -1.90 -4.90 -13.86
C SER A 42 -0.65 -4.06 -13.64
N PRO A 43 -0.70 -2.75 -13.96
CA PRO A 43 0.50 -1.93 -13.96
C PRO A 43 1.06 -1.84 -12.54
N ARG A 44 2.39 -1.96 -12.46
CA ARG A 44 3.13 -1.88 -11.20
C ARG A 44 3.36 -0.42 -10.82
N ALA A 45 3.26 -0.09 -9.55
CA ALA A 45 3.64 1.21 -9.03
C ALA A 45 5.17 1.39 -9.05
N ILE A 46 5.62 2.57 -9.48
CA ILE A 46 7.04 2.96 -9.58
C ILE A 46 7.19 4.31 -8.90
N HIS A 47 8.02 4.38 -7.87
CA HIS A 47 8.34 5.64 -7.20
C HIS A 47 9.04 6.61 -8.17
N VAL A 48 8.76 7.91 -8.06
CA VAL A 48 9.27 8.94 -8.99
C VAL A 48 10.79 8.93 -9.15
N SER A 49 11.54 8.66 -8.07
CA SER A 49 13.01 8.53 -8.08
C SER A 49 13.53 7.44 -9.00
N ASP A 50 12.76 6.38 -9.22
CA ASP A 50 13.19 5.19 -9.95
C ASP A 50 12.77 5.27 -11.43
N ALA A 51 12.01 6.30 -11.80
CA ALA A 51 11.60 6.54 -13.17
C ALA A 51 12.82 6.96 -14.01
N LYS A 52 13.32 6.03 -14.83
CA LYS A 52 14.42 6.27 -15.80
C LYS A 52 14.07 7.28 -16.90
N ARG A 53 12.81 7.70 -17.00
CA ARG A 53 12.34 8.68 -18.00
C ARG A 53 12.33 10.07 -17.37
N SER A 54 12.81 11.05 -18.14
CA SER A 54 12.67 12.46 -17.78
C SER A 54 11.21 12.79 -17.45
N PRO A 55 10.91 13.50 -16.34
CA PRO A 55 9.54 13.81 -15.90
C PRO A 55 8.68 14.46 -16.99
N THR A 56 9.31 15.15 -17.94
CA THR A 56 8.72 15.86 -19.06
C THR A 56 8.25 15.00 -20.24
N LYS A 57 8.63 13.71 -20.31
CA LYS A 57 8.27 12.81 -21.44
C LYS A 57 7.25 11.73 -21.08
N LEU A 58 6.74 11.74 -19.85
CA LEU A 58 5.66 10.83 -19.49
C LEU A 58 4.37 11.30 -20.16
N PRO A 59 3.55 10.39 -20.70
CA PRO A 59 2.26 10.75 -21.27
C PRO A 59 1.34 11.21 -20.14
N ARG A 60 1.50 12.46 -19.69
CA ARG A 60 0.45 13.17 -18.97
C ARG A 60 -0.70 13.26 -19.96
N LYS A 61 -1.81 12.59 -19.66
CA LYS A 61 -3.07 13.01 -20.26
C LYS A 61 -3.26 14.47 -19.86
N PRO A 62 -3.37 15.42 -20.80
CA PRO A 62 -3.81 16.75 -20.45
C PRO A 62 -5.15 16.60 -19.72
N TYR A 63 -5.32 17.31 -18.60
CA TYR A 63 -6.47 17.23 -17.69
C TYR A 63 -6.57 15.98 -16.77
N SER A 64 -5.55 15.13 -16.69
CA SER A 64 -5.48 14.14 -15.60
C SER A 64 -4.85 14.80 -14.38
N ASP A 65 -5.67 15.37 -13.50
CA ASP A 65 -5.21 15.81 -12.19
C ASP A 65 -4.49 14.65 -11.46
N ALA A 66 -3.46 14.99 -10.69
CA ALA A 66 -2.79 14.00 -9.85
C ALA A 66 -3.82 13.40 -8.89
N GLN A 67 -3.87 12.07 -8.78
CA GLN A 67 -4.73 11.43 -7.79
C GLN A 67 -4.04 11.49 -6.43
N SER A 68 -4.78 11.83 -5.39
CA SER A 68 -4.24 11.90 -4.03
C SER A 68 -4.56 10.61 -3.27
N ILE A 69 -3.54 10.08 -2.60
CA ILE A 69 -3.64 9.01 -1.62
C ILE A 69 -3.19 9.56 -0.29
N THR A 70 -4.01 9.36 0.73
CA THR A 70 -3.70 9.80 2.09
C THR A 70 -3.46 8.60 2.99
N MET A 71 -2.27 8.53 3.55
CA MET A 71 -1.88 7.53 4.54
C MET A 71 -2.00 8.14 5.93
N ILE A 72 -3.08 7.78 6.64
CA ILE A 72 -3.31 8.19 8.02
C ILE A 72 -2.54 7.21 8.91
N VAL A 73 -1.51 7.70 9.60
CA VAL A 73 -0.63 6.85 10.41
C VAL A 73 -1.03 6.93 11.88
N VAL A 74 -1.51 5.81 12.40
CA VAL A 74 -1.85 5.62 13.80
C VAL A 74 -0.64 5.02 14.51
N ASP A 75 0.07 5.87 15.24
CA ASP A 75 1.21 5.48 16.07
C ASP A 75 0.72 4.83 17.37
N THR A 76 0.90 3.51 17.51
CA THR A 76 0.53 2.81 18.75
C THR A 76 1.72 2.72 19.69
N LYS A 77 1.59 3.39 20.85
CA LYS A 77 2.60 3.42 21.92
C LYS A 77 3.98 3.94 21.49
N GLY A 78 4.05 4.81 20.49
CA GLY A 78 5.29 5.48 20.09
C GLY A 78 6.17 4.66 19.15
N ALA A 79 5.64 3.60 18.55
CA ALA A 79 6.33 2.75 17.60
C ALA A 79 6.88 3.56 16.41
N THR A 80 6.01 4.23 15.65
CA THR A 80 6.41 5.04 14.49
C THR A 80 5.25 5.95 14.06
N ASP A 81 5.44 7.26 14.19
CA ASP A 81 4.53 8.28 13.68
C ASP A 81 4.65 8.48 12.16
N TYR A 82 3.75 9.31 11.60
CA TYR A 82 3.71 9.62 10.16
C TYR A 82 5.03 10.22 9.65
N TRP A 83 5.70 11.04 10.47
CA TRP A 83 6.94 11.72 10.14
C TRP A 83 8.09 10.72 10.05
N LYS A 84 8.20 9.84 11.06
CA LYS A 84 9.17 8.74 11.08
C LYS A 84 8.91 7.76 9.94
N LEU A 85 7.66 7.46 9.63
CA LEU A 85 7.31 6.58 8.52
C LEU A 85 7.76 7.18 7.18
N TYR A 86 7.50 8.47 6.95
CA TYR A 86 8.02 9.18 5.78
C TYR A 86 9.56 9.17 5.72
N ARG A 87 10.26 9.35 6.85
CA ARG A 87 11.73 9.21 6.90
C ARG A 87 12.22 7.82 6.51
N LEU A 88 11.48 6.76 6.83
CA LEU A 88 11.85 5.42 6.38
C LEU A 88 11.80 5.33 4.84
N LEU A 89 10.83 5.99 4.20
CA LEU A 89 10.75 6.05 2.74
C LEU A 89 11.96 6.77 2.14
N LEU A 90 12.33 7.91 2.70
CA LEU A 90 13.53 8.65 2.27
C LEU A 90 14.81 7.81 2.43
N ARG A 91 14.94 7.08 3.54
CA ARG A 91 16.07 6.16 3.80
C ARG A 91 16.13 5.03 2.79
N GLU A 92 15.00 4.38 2.51
CA GLU A 92 14.98 3.26 1.56
C GLU A 92 15.35 3.73 0.14
N LYS A 93 14.91 4.93 -0.24
CA LYS A 93 15.28 5.57 -1.51
C LYS A 93 16.67 6.18 -1.54
N LYS A 94 17.38 6.23 -0.40
CA LYS A 94 18.69 6.86 -0.27
C LYS A 94 18.69 8.31 -0.76
N TYR A 95 17.58 9.03 -0.55
CA TYR A 95 17.58 10.48 -0.78
C TYR A 95 18.58 11.09 0.20
N GLY A 96 19.72 11.54 -0.33
CA GLY A 96 20.81 12.13 0.44
C GLY A 96 20.56 13.59 0.85
N TYR A 97 19.31 14.04 0.82
CA TYR A 97 18.97 15.39 1.27
C TYR A 97 18.91 15.43 2.79
N GLU A 98 19.48 16.50 3.33
CA GLU A 98 19.30 16.88 4.72
C GLU A 98 17.80 17.09 4.94
N PHE A 99 17.28 16.46 6.00
CA PHE A 99 15.87 16.48 6.29
C PHE A 99 15.38 17.93 6.52
N ASP A 100 14.47 18.43 5.67
CA ASP A 100 13.81 19.72 5.84
C ASP A 100 12.44 19.55 6.56
N PRO A 101 12.28 20.04 7.81
CA PRO A 101 11.02 19.95 8.54
C PRO A 101 9.88 20.80 7.96
N THR A 102 10.16 21.68 6.99
CA THR A 102 9.15 22.47 6.28
C THR A 102 8.56 21.76 5.08
N ASP A 103 9.19 20.67 4.62
CA ASP A 103 8.65 19.84 3.55
C ASP A 103 7.39 19.08 4.03
N GLU A 104 6.39 19.08 3.17
CA GLU A 104 5.22 18.23 3.36
C GLU A 104 5.65 16.75 3.21
N PRO A 105 5.18 15.84 4.08
CA PRO A 105 5.54 14.43 4.05
C PRO A 105 4.84 13.71 2.89
N GLU A 106 5.25 14.03 1.67
CA GLU A 106 4.63 13.59 0.43
C GLU A 106 5.63 12.92 -0.51
N THR A 107 5.12 12.05 -1.39
CA THR A 107 5.91 11.42 -2.44
C THR A 107 5.05 11.05 -3.63
N ASP A 108 5.66 10.99 -4.81
CA ASP A 108 4.98 10.66 -6.06
C ASP A 108 5.30 9.24 -6.54
N TYR A 109 4.25 8.56 -7.01
CA TYR A 109 4.33 7.27 -7.67
C TYR A 109 3.64 7.31 -9.04
N PHE A 110 4.22 6.60 -10.00
CA PHE A 110 3.60 6.28 -11.27
C PHE A 110 2.93 4.92 -11.19
N CYS A 111 1.70 4.80 -11.66
CA CYS A 111 1.05 3.51 -11.89
C CYS A 111 0.20 3.58 -13.17
N GLY A 112 0.57 2.78 -14.17
CA GLY A 112 0.04 2.90 -15.53
C GLY A 112 0.44 4.25 -16.13
N ASN A 113 -0.55 5.04 -16.55
CA ASN A 113 -0.37 6.37 -17.12
C ASN A 113 -0.75 7.51 -16.14
N TYR A 114 -0.82 7.21 -14.84
CA TYR A 114 -1.27 8.15 -13.81
C TYR A 114 -0.17 8.42 -12.79
N ILE A 115 -0.22 9.63 -12.22
CA ILE A 115 0.62 10.05 -11.10
C ILE A 115 -0.27 10.05 -9.86
N TYR A 116 0.25 9.44 -8.81
CA TYR A 116 -0.35 9.41 -7.48
C TYR A 116 0.57 10.16 -6.53
N ASN A 117 0.05 11.24 -5.94
CA ASN A 117 0.69 11.91 -4.82
C ASN A 117 0.23 11.19 -3.54
N VAL A 118 1.19 10.76 -2.74
CA VAL A 118 0.97 10.01 -1.50
C VAL A 118 1.41 10.88 -0.33
N CYS A 119 0.47 11.28 0.51
CA CYS A 119 0.71 12.13 1.67
C CYS A 119 0.56 11.35 2.98
N PHE A 120 1.51 11.47 3.89
CA PHE A 120 1.49 10.86 5.22
C PHE A 120 1.02 11.87 6.27
N ILE A 121 -0.06 11.58 6.97
CA ILE A 121 -0.61 12.51 7.97
C ILE A 121 -0.92 11.82 9.30
N PRO A 122 -0.89 12.57 10.42
CA PRO A 122 -1.39 12.03 11.68
C PRO A 122 -2.91 11.85 11.63
N PRO A 123 -3.48 11.11 12.59
CA PRO A 123 -4.93 11.06 12.77
C PRO A 123 -5.44 12.46 13.13
N SER A 124 -6.35 13.00 12.32
CA SER A 124 -7.01 14.29 12.53
C SER A 124 -8.35 14.07 13.22
N THR A 125 -8.75 15.03 14.06
CA THR A 125 -10.07 15.05 14.71
C THR A 125 -11.18 15.52 13.76
N SER A 126 -10.84 16.10 12.60
CA SER A 126 -11.82 16.57 11.62
C SER A 126 -12.11 15.52 10.56
N SER A 127 -13.18 14.76 10.77
CA SER A 127 -13.69 13.76 9.83
C SER A 127 -14.13 14.35 8.49
N ALA A 128 -14.51 15.64 8.46
CA ALA A 128 -14.95 16.32 7.25
C ALA A 128 -13.84 16.45 6.19
N TYR A 129 -12.58 16.54 6.63
CA TYR A 129 -11.42 16.59 5.73
C TYR A 129 -11.27 15.28 4.93
N TYR A 130 -11.55 14.13 5.56
CA TYR A 130 -11.45 12.82 4.93
C TYR A 130 -12.50 12.58 3.83
N CYS A 131 -13.67 13.22 3.93
CA CYS A 131 -14.71 13.11 2.90
C CYS A 131 -14.28 13.71 1.55
N LEU A 132 -13.27 14.58 1.53
CA LEU A 132 -12.74 15.20 0.31
C LEU A 132 -11.64 14.37 -0.35
N MET A 133 -11.12 13.34 0.31
CA MET A 133 -9.98 12.57 -0.16
C MET A 133 -10.44 11.34 -0.94
N GLN A 134 -9.88 11.15 -2.14
CA GLN A 134 -10.26 10.08 -3.07
C GLN A 134 -9.87 8.71 -2.51
N HIS A 135 -8.63 8.55 -2.06
CA HIS A 135 -8.10 7.28 -1.57
C HIS A 135 -7.49 7.45 -0.19
N ILE A 136 -7.99 6.70 0.80
CA ILE A 136 -7.49 6.75 2.18
C ILE A 136 -6.98 5.37 2.59
N CYS A 137 -5.74 5.31 3.06
CA CYS A 137 -5.15 4.14 3.70
C CYS A 137 -4.98 4.44 5.19
N LEU A 138 -5.53 3.59 6.05
CA LEU A 138 -5.28 3.67 7.49
C LEU A 138 -4.12 2.74 7.84
N VAL A 139 -3.06 3.28 8.42
CA VAL A 139 -1.84 2.54 8.77
C VAL A 139 -1.73 2.44 10.28
N PHE A 140 -1.72 1.23 10.84
CA PHE A 140 -1.36 0.98 12.22
C PHE A 140 0.10 0.57 12.29
N THR A 141 0.91 1.37 12.97
CA THR A 141 2.30 1.01 13.24
C THR A 141 2.41 0.45 14.64
N TYR A 142 3.19 -0.64 14.78
CA TYR A 142 3.54 -1.20 16.09
C TYR A 142 5.00 -1.65 16.09
N ASP A 143 5.60 -1.65 17.27
CA ASP A 143 6.94 -2.18 17.48
C ASP A 143 6.86 -3.70 17.65
N ALA A 144 7.53 -4.45 16.78
CA ALA A 144 7.51 -5.91 16.79
C ALA A 144 8.08 -6.52 18.09
N SER A 145 8.95 -5.78 18.78
CA SER A 145 9.53 -6.15 20.07
C SER A 145 8.61 -5.82 21.25
N SER A 146 7.52 -5.08 21.04
CA SER A 146 6.60 -4.63 22.08
C SER A 146 5.22 -5.28 21.96
N ARG A 147 4.93 -6.22 22.87
CA ARG A 147 3.59 -6.83 22.96
C ARG A 147 2.52 -5.77 23.26
N ASP A 148 2.84 -4.81 24.11
CA ASP A 148 1.91 -3.73 24.49
C ASP A 148 1.53 -2.84 23.31
N SER A 149 2.48 -2.54 22.40
CA SER A 149 2.21 -1.79 21.17
C SER A 149 1.24 -2.55 20.26
N TRP A 150 1.44 -3.86 20.12
CA TRP A 150 0.53 -4.71 19.34
C TRP A 150 -0.87 -4.84 19.96
N ASP A 151 -0.97 -5.06 21.27
CA ASP A 151 -2.27 -5.17 21.93
C ASP A 151 -3.05 -3.83 21.83
N GLU A 152 -2.35 -2.68 21.80
CA GLU A 152 -2.98 -1.39 21.48
C GLU A 152 -3.50 -1.32 20.04
N VAL A 153 -2.76 -1.84 19.03
CA VAL A 153 -3.29 -1.94 17.65
C VAL A 153 -4.61 -2.71 17.63
N VAL A 154 -4.65 -3.87 18.28
CA VAL A 154 -5.85 -4.70 18.35
C VAL A 154 -6.99 -3.94 19.04
N ALA A 155 -6.70 -3.26 20.14
CA ALA A 155 -7.69 -2.49 20.89
C ALA A 155 -8.22 -1.25 20.13
N VAL A 156 -7.36 -0.50 19.42
CA VAL A 156 -7.79 0.63 18.58
C VAL A 156 -8.62 0.12 17.41
N TYR A 157 -8.19 -0.98 16.78
CA TYR A 157 -8.93 -1.60 15.70
C TYR A 157 -10.35 -1.99 16.12
N GLU A 158 -10.50 -2.72 17.22
CA GLU A 158 -11.84 -3.13 17.69
C GLU A 158 -12.70 -1.92 18.05
N ARG A 159 -12.11 -0.84 18.58
CA ARG A 159 -12.83 0.44 18.79
C ARG A 159 -13.30 1.08 17.49
N ILE A 160 -12.51 1.05 16.42
CA ILE A 160 -12.93 1.56 15.10
C ILE A 160 -14.02 0.66 14.53
N ARG A 161 -13.80 -0.65 14.50
CA ARG A 161 -14.77 -1.63 14.02
C ARG A 161 -16.12 -1.50 14.72
N ASN A 162 -16.11 -1.34 16.05
CA ASN A 162 -17.32 -1.18 16.84
C ASN A 162 -18.09 0.12 16.53
N ARG A 163 -17.39 1.18 16.10
CA ARG A 163 -18.02 2.45 15.68
C ARG A 163 -18.67 2.36 14.30
N TYR A 164 -18.19 1.47 13.44
CA TYR A 164 -18.64 1.31 12.06
C TYR A 164 -19.36 -0.03 11.81
N LYS A 165 -20.00 -0.60 12.85
CA LYS A 165 -20.68 -1.92 12.78
C LYS A 165 -21.65 -2.07 11.60
N ASP A 166 -22.23 -0.97 11.14
CA ASP A 166 -23.26 -0.94 10.08
C ASP A 166 -22.82 -0.17 8.82
N GLY A 167 -21.53 0.19 8.70
CA GLY A 167 -21.06 1.14 7.69
C GLY A 167 -19.90 0.65 6.83
N VAL A 168 -19.87 1.10 5.57
CA VAL A 168 -18.70 1.00 4.69
C VAL A 168 -17.59 1.84 5.31
N LEU A 169 -16.46 1.21 5.67
CA LEU A 169 -15.29 1.94 6.12
C LEU A 169 -14.82 2.90 5.02
N PRO A 170 -14.51 4.17 5.33
CA PRO A 170 -14.05 5.16 4.35
C PRO A 170 -12.60 4.93 3.95
N PHE A 171 -12.09 3.69 4.01
CA PHE A 171 -10.70 3.36 3.70
C PHE A 171 -10.63 2.47 2.47
N LEU A 172 -9.76 2.81 1.54
CA LEU A 172 -9.37 1.95 0.42
C LEU A 172 -8.81 0.62 0.96
N THR A 173 -7.95 0.73 1.99
CA THR A 173 -7.35 -0.40 2.68
C THR A 173 -6.91 -0.02 4.10
N ILE A 174 -6.66 -1.04 4.92
CA ILE A 174 -5.98 -0.92 6.21
C ILE A 174 -4.65 -1.66 6.10
N MET A 175 -3.60 -1.06 6.65
CA MET A 175 -2.26 -1.61 6.72
C MET A 175 -1.86 -1.80 8.18
N ILE A 176 -1.34 -2.98 8.49
CA ILE A 176 -0.70 -3.33 9.75
C ILE A 176 0.80 -3.37 9.49
N ALA A 177 1.53 -2.41 10.05
CA ALA A 177 2.94 -2.19 9.83
C ALA A 177 3.75 -2.53 11.09
N ALA A 178 4.54 -3.60 11.01
CA ALA A 178 5.47 -3.97 12.06
C ALA A 178 6.79 -3.24 11.86
N ILE A 179 7.26 -2.54 12.89
CA ILE A 179 8.60 -1.95 12.95
C ILE A 179 9.50 -2.99 13.61
N ASP A 180 10.43 -3.56 12.84
CA ASP A 180 11.15 -4.79 13.22
C ASP A 180 12.67 -4.67 12.98
N GLU A 181 13.46 -4.86 14.04
CA GLU A 181 14.93 -4.98 13.99
C GLU A 181 15.47 -6.34 14.44
N GLY A 182 14.64 -7.32 14.81
CA GLY A 182 15.16 -8.57 15.37
C GLY A 182 14.18 -9.41 16.19
N GLU A 183 14.53 -9.71 17.44
CA GLU A 183 13.71 -10.55 18.33
C GLU A 183 12.36 -9.89 18.60
N ALA A 184 11.32 -10.44 17.99
CA ALA A 184 9.97 -9.94 18.09
C ALA A 184 9.22 -10.62 19.25
N SER A 185 8.64 -9.82 20.14
CA SER A 185 7.70 -10.28 21.17
C SER A 185 6.36 -10.72 20.57
N VAL A 186 6.06 -10.28 19.33
CA VAL A 186 4.89 -10.68 18.56
C VAL A 186 5.35 -11.50 17.37
N SER A 187 4.85 -12.73 17.28
CA SER A 187 5.22 -13.60 16.15
C SER A 187 4.70 -13.03 14.83
N HIS A 188 5.50 -13.18 13.77
CA HIS A 188 5.09 -12.80 12.42
C HIS A 188 3.76 -13.48 12.01
N ALA A 189 3.61 -14.76 12.36
CA ALA A 189 2.42 -15.54 12.03
C ALA A 189 1.15 -15.00 12.71
N GLU A 190 1.24 -14.52 13.96
CA GLU A 190 0.11 -13.93 14.66
C GLU A 190 -0.38 -12.66 13.95
N ALA A 191 0.53 -11.72 13.68
CA ALA A 191 0.16 -10.44 13.07
C ALA A 191 -0.30 -10.59 11.62
N GLU A 192 0.34 -11.48 10.84
CA GLU A 192 -0.09 -11.79 9.48
C GLU A 192 -1.46 -12.50 9.47
N ALA A 193 -1.72 -13.43 10.39
CA ALA A 193 -3.02 -14.07 10.51
C ALA A 193 -4.12 -13.05 10.88
N PHE A 194 -3.83 -12.14 11.81
CA PHE A 194 -4.76 -11.07 12.20
C PHE A 194 -5.16 -10.21 11.00
N ALA A 195 -4.19 -9.77 10.20
CA ALA A 195 -4.42 -8.96 8.99
C ALA A 195 -5.14 -9.77 7.90
N THR A 196 -4.72 -11.01 7.66
CA THR A 196 -5.28 -11.87 6.60
C THR A 196 -6.75 -12.20 6.84
N GLN A 197 -7.12 -12.53 8.08
CA GLN A 197 -8.52 -12.80 8.46
C GLN A 197 -9.45 -11.61 8.17
N ARG A 198 -8.90 -10.40 8.11
CA ARG A 198 -9.65 -9.15 7.92
C ARG A 198 -9.43 -8.52 6.56
N ASP A 199 -8.69 -9.18 5.67
CA ASP A 199 -8.34 -8.72 4.33
C ASP A 199 -7.55 -7.39 4.33
N TYR A 200 -6.61 -7.26 5.27
CA TYR A 200 -5.70 -6.12 5.42
C TYR A 200 -4.30 -6.42 4.89
N LEU A 201 -3.54 -5.37 4.63
CA LEU A 201 -2.12 -5.48 4.30
C LEU A 201 -1.33 -5.70 5.59
N PHE A 202 -0.43 -6.69 5.60
CA PHE A 202 0.57 -6.85 6.65
C PHE A 202 1.96 -6.64 6.04
N ILE A 203 2.71 -5.68 6.58
CA ILE A 203 4.05 -5.35 6.11
C ILE A 203 5.00 -5.20 7.29
N LYS A 204 6.27 -5.58 7.08
CA LYS A 204 7.37 -5.28 7.99
C LYS A 204 8.24 -4.18 7.43
N PHE A 205 8.62 -3.24 8.28
CA PHE A 205 9.58 -2.19 7.97
C PHE A 205 10.84 -2.36 8.81
N SER A 206 11.99 -2.27 8.17
CA SER A 206 13.25 -2.08 8.88
C SER A 206 13.34 -0.61 9.32
N PRO A 207 13.37 -0.28 10.62
CA PRO A 207 13.52 1.11 11.04
C PRO A 207 14.91 1.67 10.73
N THR A 208 15.94 0.83 10.59
CA THR A 208 17.28 1.26 10.17
C THR A 208 17.31 1.70 8.70
N THR A 209 16.83 0.83 7.80
CA THR A 209 17.02 1.02 6.34
C THR A 209 15.78 1.54 5.63
N GLY A 210 14.62 1.51 6.30
CA GLY A 210 13.32 1.73 5.70
C GLY A 210 12.82 0.58 4.84
N ARG A 211 13.59 -0.51 4.68
CA ARG A 211 13.25 -1.62 3.78
C ARG A 211 11.79 -2.06 3.93
N GLY A 212 11.08 -2.12 2.81
CA GLY A 212 9.70 -2.59 2.71
C GLY A 212 8.67 -1.48 2.56
N ILE A 213 8.99 -0.22 2.88
CA ILE A 213 8.03 0.88 2.79
C ILE A 213 7.70 1.25 1.35
N CYS A 214 8.67 1.21 0.43
CA CYS A 214 8.45 1.50 -0.98
C CYS A 214 7.49 0.50 -1.61
N ASP A 215 7.65 -0.79 -1.28
CA ASP A 215 6.75 -1.86 -1.73
C ASP A 215 5.36 -1.70 -1.11
N ALA A 216 5.28 -1.34 0.17
CA ALA A 216 4.00 -1.10 0.85
C ALA A 216 3.20 0.05 0.24
N VAL A 217 3.85 1.20 0.02
CA VAL A 217 3.21 2.35 -0.62
C VAL A 217 2.85 2.01 -2.06
N GLY A 218 3.73 1.30 -2.78
CA GLY A 218 3.46 0.81 -4.13
C GLY A 218 2.20 -0.05 -4.21
N LEU A 219 1.99 -0.96 -3.25
CA LEU A 219 0.77 -1.77 -3.17
C LEU A 219 -0.48 -0.90 -2.94
N VAL A 220 -0.41 0.15 -2.12
CA VAL A 220 -1.53 1.07 -1.92
C VAL A 220 -1.85 1.85 -3.20
N VAL A 221 -0.82 2.30 -3.93
CA VAL A 221 -0.96 2.97 -5.22
C VAL A 221 -1.60 2.05 -6.26
N GLU A 222 -1.17 0.79 -6.32
CA GLU A 222 -1.75 -0.22 -7.22
C GLU A 222 -3.23 -0.51 -6.88
N LEU A 223 -3.57 -0.55 -5.59
CA LEU A 223 -4.97 -0.65 -5.14
C LEU A 223 -5.79 0.57 -5.56
N ALA A 224 -5.25 1.78 -5.39
CA ALA A 224 -5.90 3.02 -5.81
C ALA A 224 -6.14 3.04 -7.33
N TYR A 225 -5.15 2.61 -8.10
CA TYR A 225 -5.25 2.48 -9.56
C TYR A 225 -6.35 1.51 -9.98
N GLY A 226 -6.49 0.37 -9.30
CA GLY A 226 -7.58 -0.58 -9.55
C GLY A 226 -8.96 -0.09 -9.11
N ALA A 227 -9.02 0.84 -8.17
CA ALA A 227 -10.26 1.43 -7.66
C ALA A 227 -10.70 2.70 -8.40
N ARG A 228 -9.85 3.28 -9.25
CA ARG A 228 -10.07 4.61 -9.87
C ARG A 228 -11.40 4.77 -10.61
N ASP A 229 -11.89 3.70 -11.24
CA ASP A 229 -13.09 3.71 -12.08
C ASP A 229 -14.38 3.49 -11.24
N GLN A 230 -14.25 3.39 -9.91
CA GLN A 230 -15.35 3.15 -8.98
C GLN A 230 -15.98 4.44 -8.43
N TYR A 231 -15.37 5.59 -8.69
CA TYR A 231 -15.86 6.89 -8.23
C TYR A 231 -16.79 7.52 -9.26
N THR A 232 -17.94 8.02 -8.81
CA THR A 232 -18.85 8.78 -9.67
C THR A 232 -18.26 10.14 -9.98
N MET A 233 -18.23 10.54 -11.25
CA MET A 233 -17.76 11.87 -11.62
C MET A 233 -18.84 12.91 -11.32
N ASP A 234 -18.46 14.05 -10.75
CA ASP A 234 -19.35 15.18 -10.58
C ASP A 234 -19.62 15.91 -11.91
N LYS A 235 -20.51 16.90 -11.88
CA LYS A 235 -20.88 17.68 -13.08
C LYS A 235 -19.72 18.46 -13.69
N LYS A 236 -18.60 18.62 -12.97
CA LYS A 236 -17.37 19.28 -13.43
C LYS A 236 -16.31 18.27 -13.88
N GLY A 237 -16.59 16.96 -13.81
CA GLY A 237 -15.68 15.89 -14.19
C GLY A 237 -14.68 15.49 -13.11
N TYR A 238 -14.88 15.90 -11.86
CA TYR A 238 -14.05 15.47 -10.74
C TYR A 238 -14.60 14.17 -10.13
N ALA A 239 -13.71 13.23 -9.79
CA ALA A 239 -14.10 12.00 -9.10
C ALA A 239 -14.65 12.34 -7.70
N GLN A 240 -15.93 12.02 -7.47
CA GLN A 240 -16.60 12.07 -6.18
C GLN A 240 -16.74 10.67 -5.60
N ARG A 241 -16.57 10.62 -4.28
CA ARG A 241 -16.70 9.42 -3.48
C ARG A 241 -18.15 9.08 -3.15
#